data_AF-A0A6J7J036-F1
#
_entry.id   AF-A0A6J7J036-F1
#
_cell.length_a   1.000
_cell.length_b   1.000
_cell.length_c   1.000
_cell.angle_alpha   90.00
_cell.angle_beta   90.00
_cell.angle_gamma   90.00
#
_symmetry.space_group_name_H-M   'P 1'
#
loop_
_entity.id
_entity.type
_entity.pdbx_description
1 polymer ?
#
loop_
_entity_poly.entity_id
_entity_poly.type
_entity_poly.pdbx_seq_one_letter_code
_entity_poly.pdbx_strand_id
1 'polypeptide(L)'
;MSESDHNVLESEADPREEPSVEAAIAESDQHPDHQSHGSIETSGTEESPDELIEAESLRVELDDVERALARLDDGTYATCEVCGTALEDSELSVSPQLRTCAQHRS
;
A
#
# COMPACT_ATOMS: atom_id res chain seq x y z
N MET A 1 50.08 33.51 17.03
CA MET A 1 50.84 32.60 16.14
C MET A 1 49.94 31.41 15.90
N SER A 2 49.61 31.22 14.63
CA SER A 2 48.68 30.22 14.11
C SER A 2 49.26 28.81 14.15
N GLU A 3 48.44 27.89 13.63
CA GLU A 3 48.71 26.51 13.20
C GLU A 3 48.33 25.50 14.29
N SER A 4 47.11 24.94 14.22
CA SER A 4 46.74 23.75 13.42
C SER A 4 47.45 22.51 14.00
N ASP A 5 46.78 21.40 14.31
CA ASP A 5 46.16 20.53 13.31
C ASP A 5 45.52 19.28 13.96
N HIS A 6 44.60 18.68 13.18
CA HIS A 6 44.21 17.26 13.14
C HIS A 6 43.19 16.65 14.14
N ASN A 7 42.01 16.43 13.54
CA ASN A 7 40.92 15.48 13.79
C ASN A 7 41.33 14.00 13.92
N VAL A 8 40.78 13.24 14.90
CA VAL A 8 40.51 11.77 14.81
C VAL A 8 39.40 11.35 15.83
N LEU A 9 38.21 11.03 15.29
CA LEU A 9 37.27 9.89 15.56
C LEU A 9 36.74 9.55 16.98
N GLU A 10 35.39 9.70 17.09
CA GLU A 10 34.34 8.77 17.59
C GLU A 10 34.38 8.15 19.00
N SER A 11 33.21 7.61 19.42
CA SER A 11 32.90 6.86 20.67
C SER A 11 32.33 7.74 21.79
N GLU A 12 31.16 7.54 22.42
CA GLU A 12 30.28 6.38 22.61
C GLU A 12 28.89 6.86 23.09
N ALA A 13 27.91 5.97 22.94
CA ALA A 13 26.48 6.11 23.21
C ALA A 13 26.06 6.82 24.51
N ASP A 14 25.06 7.68 24.39
CA ASP A 14 24.30 8.22 25.52
C ASP A 14 23.17 7.23 25.92
N PRO A 15 23.11 6.73 27.17
CA PRO A 15 22.20 5.68 27.60
C PRO A 15 20.89 6.29 28.12
N ARG A 16 19.91 6.46 27.24
CA ARG A 16 18.56 6.85 27.64
C ARG A 16 17.62 5.66 27.66
N GLU A 17 17.63 5.01 28.81
CA GLU A 17 16.53 4.30 29.48
C GLU A 17 15.43 3.72 28.59
N GLU A 18 15.55 2.43 28.25
CA GLU A 18 14.43 1.60 27.81
C GLU A 18 13.57 1.27 29.06
N PRO A 19 12.29 1.65 29.14
CA PRO A 19 11.45 1.19 30.24
C PRO A 19 11.19 -0.32 30.10
N SER A 20 11.64 -1.11 31.09
CA SER A 20 11.34 -2.55 31.20
C SER A 20 9.82 -2.79 31.09
N VAL A 21 9.40 -3.37 29.97
CA VAL A 21 8.01 -3.77 29.70
C VAL A 21 7.58 -5.06 30.44
N GLU A 22 8.32 -5.47 31.48
CA GLU A 22 8.12 -6.77 32.15
C GLU A 22 6.97 -6.80 33.16
N ALA A 23 6.22 -5.71 33.36
CA ALA A 23 5.20 -5.62 34.41
C ALA A 23 3.73 -5.58 33.94
N ALA A 24 3.40 -6.00 32.72
CA ALA A 24 2.02 -5.99 32.22
C ALA A 24 1.53 -7.31 31.57
N ILE A 25 2.18 -8.45 31.83
CA ILE A 25 1.76 -9.76 31.28
C ILE A 25 1.07 -10.68 32.29
N ALA A 26 0.29 -10.11 33.21
CA ALA A 26 -0.54 -10.91 34.13
C ALA A 26 -2.01 -10.48 34.04
N GLU A 27 -2.67 -10.85 32.94
CA GLU A 27 -4.08 -11.28 32.90
C GLU A 27 -4.42 -11.72 31.47
N SER A 28 -3.93 -12.90 31.11
CA SER A 28 -4.35 -13.65 29.93
C SER A 28 -5.13 -14.85 30.43
N ASP A 29 -6.45 -14.71 30.60
CA ASP A 29 -7.38 -15.85 30.67
C ASP A 29 -8.83 -15.43 30.43
N GLN A 30 -9.12 -15.05 29.18
CA GLN A 30 -10.48 -15.02 28.64
C GLN A 30 -10.44 -15.49 27.18
N HIS A 31 -10.24 -16.79 26.99
CA HIS A 31 -10.60 -17.45 25.73
C HIS A 31 -12.01 -18.04 25.88
N PRO A 32 -13.08 -17.28 25.56
CA PRO A 32 -14.36 -17.91 25.34
C PRO A 32 -14.25 -18.73 24.05
N ASP A 33 -14.36 -20.04 24.26
CA ASP A 33 -14.97 -21.04 23.41
C ASP A 33 -14.88 -20.79 21.90
N HIS A 34 -14.16 -21.68 21.22
CA HIS A 34 -14.15 -21.89 19.78
C HIS A 34 -15.61 -22.05 19.28
N GLN A 35 -16.27 -20.92 19.04
CA GLN A 35 -17.57 -20.88 18.38
C GLN A 35 -17.37 -21.53 17.03
N SER A 36 -17.98 -22.70 16.91
CA SER A 36 -18.13 -23.50 15.71
C SER A 36 -17.97 -22.62 14.47
N HIS A 37 -16.95 -22.92 13.65
CA HIS A 37 -16.95 -22.53 12.25
C HIS A 37 -18.36 -22.83 11.76
N GLY A 38 -19.14 -21.77 11.53
CA GLY A 38 -20.48 -21.90 10.99
C GLY A 38 -20.36 -22.83 9.81
N SER A 39 -21.19 -23.86 9.79
CA SER A 39 -21.33 -24.73 8.63
C SER A 39 -21.24 -23.82 7.42
N ILE A 40 -20.25 -24.04 6.56
CA ILE A 40 -20.24 -23.43 5.26
C ILE A 40 -21.38 -24.15 4.55
N GLU A 41 -22.59 -23.65 4.78
CA GLU A 41 -23.75 -23.96 3.99
C GLU A 41 -23.34 -23.47 2.61
N THR A 42 -22.83 -24.37 1.77
CA THR A 42 -22.76 -24.19 0.32
C THR A 42 -24.21 -24.21 -0.21
N SER A 43 -25.02 -23.30 0.32
CA SER A 43 -26.22 -22.76 -0.31
C SER A 43 -25.75 -22.40 -1.71
N GLY A 44 -26.30 -23.05 -2.74
CA GLY A 44 -25.85 -22.84 -4.11
C GLY A 44 -25.65 -21.35 -4.34
N THR A 45 -24.42 -20.98 -4.69
CA THR A 45 -24.03 -19.58 -4.89
C THR A 45 -24.88 -19.02 -6.04
N GLU A 46 -26.03 -18.48 -5.69
CA GLU A 46 -26.71 -17.47 -6.48
C GLU A 46 -25.95 -16.18 -6.22
N GLU A 47 -24.84 -15.98 -6.94
CA GLU A 47 -24.19 -14.67 -6.96
C GLU A 47 -25.23 -13.68 -7.45
N SER A 48 -25.58 -12.71 -6.62
CA SER A 48 -26.51 -11.67 -7.01
C SER A 48 -25.90 -10.96 -8.23
N PRO A 49 -26.71 -10.58 -9.24
CA PRO A 49 -26.19 -9.87 -10.41
C PRO A 49 -25.43 -8.60 -10.01
N ASP A 50 -25.84 -7.96 -8.92
CA ASP A 50 -25.16 -6.81 -8.32
C ASP A 50 -23.75 -7.16 -7.79
N GLU A 51 -23.60 -8.28 -7.10
CA GLU A 51 -22.29 -8.75 -6.56
C GLU A 51 -21.30 -9.05 -7.69
N LEU A 52 -21.78 -9.62 -8.80
CA LEU A 52 -20.97 -9.88 -9.98
C LEU A 52 -20.48 -8.58 -10.66
N ILE A 53 -21.35 -7.57 -10.76
CA ILE A 53 -21.00 -6.27 -11.35
C ILE A 53 -19.95 -5.57 -10.49
N GLU A 54 -20.12 -5.59 -9.16
CA GLU A 54 -19.16 -4.98 -8.23
C GLU A 54 -17.80 -5.69 -8.31
N ALA A 55 -17.80 -7.03 -8.28
CA ALA A 55 -16.57 -7.81 -8.43
C ALA A 55 -15.83 -7.50 -9.75
N GLU A 56 -16.56 -7.32 -10.86
CA GLU A 56 -15.94 -6.97 -12.12
C GLU A 56 -15.35 -5.56 -12.12
N SER A 57 -16.04 -4.58 -11.53
CA SER A 57 -15.52 -3.22 -11.41
C SER A 57 -14.20 -3.18 -10.62
N LEU A 58 -14.13 -3.92 -9.50
CA LEU A 58 -12.93 -4.02 -8.69
C LEU A 58 -11.78 -4.72 -9.43
N ARG A 59 -12.06 -5.72 -10.26
CA ARG A 59 -11.04 -6.38 -11.09
C ARG A 59 -10.46 -5.42 -12.12
N VAL A 60 -11.31 -4.60 -12.75
CA VAL A 60 -10.85 -3.56 -13.67
C VAL A 60 -9.96 -2.57 -12.93
N GLU A 61 -10.40 -2.05 -11.79
CA GLU A 61 -9.57 -1.13 -10.99
C GLU A 61 -8.23 -1.76 -10.55
N LEU A 62 -8.22 -3.05 -10.22
CA LEU A 62 -6.99 -3.77 -9.88
C LEU A 62 -6.04 -3.86 -11.08
N ASP A 63 -6.54 -4.21 -12.27
CA ASP A 63 -5.76 -4.21 -13.52
C ASP A 63 -5.22 -2.81 -13.85
N ASP A 64 -5.97 -1.74 -13.52
CA ASP A 64 -5.51 -0.36 -13.63
C ASP A 64 -4.28 -0.09 -12.75
N VAL A 65 -4.33 -0.52 -11.49
CA VAL A 65 -3.22 -0.36 -10.55
C VAL A 65 -2.02 -1.22 -10.94
N GLU A 66 -2.23 -2.49 -11.29
CA GLU A 66 -1.16 -3.41 -11.69
C GLU A 66 -0.41 -2.89 -12.93
N ARG A 67 -1.14 -2.35 -13.91
CA ARG A 67 -0.53 -1.74 -15.10
C ARG A 67 0.27 -0.49 -14.74
N ALA A 68 -0.24 0.36 -13.86
CA ALA A 68 0.48 1.55 -13.40
C ALA A 68 1.80 1.18 -12.69
N LEU A 69 1.78 0.13 -11.86
CA LEU A 69 2.97 -0.41 -11.20
C LEU A 69 4.00 -0.96 -12.19
N ALA A 70 3.58 -1.78 -13.15
CA ALA A 70 4.49 -2.29 -14.19
C ALA A 70 5.17 -1.14 -14.96
N ARG A 71 4.43 -0.05 -15.22
CA ARG A 71 4.98 1.11 -15.93
C ARG A 71 5.90 1.97 -15.07
N LEU A 72 5.71 1.98 -13.75
CA LEU A 72 6.69 2.55 -12.83
C LEU A 72 8.01 1.80 -12.92
N ASP A 73 7.95 0.46 -12.95
CA ASP A 73 9.14 -0.39 -13.09
C ASP A 73 9.84 -0.20 -14.45
N ASP A 74 9.06 -0.07 -15.53
CA ASP A 74 9.58 0.22 -16.88
C ASP A 74 10.04 1.69 -17.07
N GLY A 75 9.75 2.57 -16.11
CA GLY A 75 10.05 4.01 -16.19
C GLY A 75 9.18 4.79 -17.19
N THR A 76 8.04 4.23 -17.61
CA THR A 76 7.07 4.86 -18.53
C THR A 76 5.79 5.33 -17.83
N TYR A 77 5.79 5.33 -16.49
CA TYR A 77 4.75 5.91 -15.68
C TYR A 77 4.52 7.37 -16.02
N ALA A 78 3.34 7.89 -15.68
CA ALA A 78 2.91 9.26 -16.01
C ALA A 78 2.86 9.58 -17.51
N THR A 79 2.67 8.57 -18.38
CA THR A 79 2.58 8.77 -19.84
C THR A 79 1.28 8.19 -20.39
N CYS A 80 0.56 8.96 -21.20
CA CYS A 80 -0.68 8.53 -21.84
C CYS A 80 -0.44 7.36 -22.81
N GLU A 81 -1.24 6.30 -22.72
CA GLU A 81 -1.13 5.11 -23.58
C GLU A 81 -1.55 5.33 -25.03
N VAL A 82 -2.39 6.34 -25.28
CA VAL A 82 -2.94 6.61 -26.60
C VAL A 82 -2.01 7.52 -27.41
N CYS A 83 -1.52 8.60 -26.80
CA CYS A 83 -0.75 9.63 -27.50
C CYS A 83 0.71 9.76 -27.04
N GLY A 84 1.12 9.05 -25.98
CA GLY A 84 2.48 9.10 -25.46
C GLY A 84 2.86 10.42 -24.77
N THR A 85 1.90 11.31 -24.51
CA THR A 85 2.14 12.59 -23.82
C THR A 85 2.19 12.39 -22.31
N ALA A 86 2.99 13.19 -21.61
CA ALA A 86 3.03 13.20 -20.16
C ALA A 86 1.65 13.56 -19.57
N LEU A 87 1.27 12.86 -18.51
CA LEU A 87 0.08 13.12 -17.70
C LEU A 87 0.38 14.23 -16.70
N GLU A 88 -0.64 15.00 -16.32
CA GLU A 88 -0.46 16.08 -15.35
C GLU A 88 -0.29 15.51 -13.93
N ASP A 89 0.72 15.97 -13.20
CA ASP A 89 0.99 15.56 -11.81
C ASP A 89 -0.20 15.80 -10.88
N SER A 90 -1.01 16.84 -11.14
CA SER A 90 -2.22 17.12 -10.38
C SER A 90 -3.25 16.01 -10.51
N GLU A 91 -3.39 15.41 -11.69
CA GLU A 91 -4.31 14.30 -11.94
C GLU A 91 -3.78 13.00 -11.33
N LEU A 92 -2.47 12.74 -11.47
CA LEU A 92 -1.83 11.56 -10.88
C LEU A 92 -1.83 11.60 -9.34
N SER A 93 -1.85 12.79 -8.73
CA SER A 93 -2.03 12.94 -7.29
C SER A 93 -3.45 12.56 -6.82
N VAL A 94 -4.45 12.69 -7.70
CA VAL A 94 -5.85 12.31 -7.42
C VAL A 94 -6.09 10.83 -7.74
N SER A 95 -5.55 10.35 -8.86
CA SER A 95 -5.70 8.98 -9.33
C SER A 95 -4.38 8.49 -9.93
N PRO A 96 -3.54 7.77 -9.16
CA PRO A 96 -2.23 7.33 -9.63
C PRO A 96 -2.32 6.26 -10.74
N GLN A 97 -3.42 5.51 -10.80
CA GLN A 97 -3.65 4.48 -11.83
C GLN A 97 -4.08 5.05 -13.19
N LEU A 98 -4.05 6.37 -13.38
CA LEU A 98 -4.51 7.02 -14.60
C LEU A 98 -3.70 6.57 -15.84
N ARG A 99 -4.39 6.04 -16.85
CA ARG A 99 -3.78 5.47 -18.06
C ARG A 99 -3.70 6.44 -19.23
N THR A 100 -4.62 7.41 -19.28
CA THR A 100 -4.81 8.30 -20.42
C THR A 100 -4.99 9.75 -20.01
N CYS A 101 -4.59 10.67 -20.88
CA CYS A 101 -4.76 12.10 -20.63
C CYS A 101 -6.24 12.51 -20.72
N ALA A 102 -6.57 13.70 -20.23
CA ALA A 102 -7.95 14.21 -20.25
C ALA A 102 -8.60 14.20 -21.64
N GLN A 103 -7.80 14.37 -22.71
CA GLN A 103 -8.27 14.30 -24.10
C GLN A 103 -8.74 12.90 -24.53
N HIS A 104 -8.26 11.85 -23.86
CA HIS A 104 -8.50 10.43 -24.17
C HIS A 104 -9.12 9.67 -22.99
N ARG A 105 -9.69 10.38 -22.01
CA ARG A 105 -10.46 9.78 -20.91
C ARG A 105 -11.87 9.51 -21.43
N SER A 106 -12.23 8.23 -21.58
CA SER A 106 -13.54 7.77 -22.07
C SER A 106 -14.54 7.60 -20.94
#